data_AF-A0A927S684-F1
#
_entry.id   AF-A0A927S684-F1
#
_cell.length_a   1.000
_cell.length_b   1.000
_cell.length_c   1.000
_cell.angle_alpha   90.00
_cell.angle_beta   90.00
_cell.angle_gamma   90.00
#
_symmetry.space_group_name_H-M   'P 1'
#
loop_
_entity.id
_entity.type
_entity.pdbx_description
1 polymer ?
#
loop_
_entity_poly.entity_id
_entity_poly.type
_entity_poly.pdbx_seq_one_letter_code
_entity_poly.pdbx_strand_id
1 'polypeptide(L)' 'MQMCPFCGKVYDESEYSHCPYCSGELEDDIGERYFKNCPNCGGIMYWEGDCWGCTNCGHEIFSDEDDNDGIIEG' A
#
# COMPACT_ATOMS: atom_id res chain seq x y z
N MET A 1 -23.07 4.64 -7.05
CA MET A 1 -21.91 3.77 -7.37
C MET A 1 -20.99 4.47 -8.37
N GLN A 2 -19.81 4.88 -7.91
CA GLN A 2 -18.80 5.60 -8.68
C GLN A 2 -17.49 4.80 -8.72
N MET A 3 -16.81 4.83 -9.87
CA MET A 3 -15.51 4.18 -10.04
C MET A 3 -14.40 5.20 -9.76
N CYS A 4 -13.50 4.87 -8.84
CA CYS A 4 -12.37 5.72 -8.52
C CYS A 4 -11.38 5.74 -9.69
N PRO A 5 -11.02 6.92 -10.23
CA PRO A 5 -10.06 7.01 -11.32
C PRO A 5 -8.61 6.71 -10.88
N PHE A 6 -8.35 6.66 -9.57
CA PHE A 6 -7.01 6.42 -9.01
C PHE A 6 -6.73 4.94 -8.75
N CYS A 7 -7.68 4.21 -8.15
CA CYS A 7 -7.52 2.78 -7.84
C CYS A 7 -8.41 1.87 -8.69
N GLY A 8 -9.30 2.42 -9.53
CA GLY A 8 -10.22 1.65 -10.37
C GLY A 8 -11.34 0.93 -9.61
N LYS A 9 -11.41 1.07 -8.28
CA LYS A 9 -12.43 0.43 -7.44
C LYS A 9 -13.76 1.18 -7.50
N VAL A 10 -14.87 0.45 -7.50
CA VAL A 10 -16.21 1.03 -7.43
C VAL A 10 -16.61 1.20 -5.96
N TYR A 11 -17.04 2.39 -5.58
CA TYR A 11 -17.55 2.71 -4.24
C TYR A 11 -18.92 3.40 -4.35
N ASP A 12 -19.70 3.40 -3.28
CA ASP A 12 -20.97 4.15 -3.27
C ASP A 12 -20.76 5.59 -2.81
N GLU A 13 -21.08 6.55 -3.67
CA GLU A 13 -20.96 7.98 -3.37
C GLU A 13 -22.01 8.49 -2.37
N SER A 14 -23.09 7.73 -2.16
CA SER A 14 -24.13 8.04 -1.16
C SER A 14 -23.65 7.78 0.26
N GLU A 15 -22.69 6.88 0.40
CA GLU A 15 -22.10 6.48 1.68
C GLU A 15 -20.74 7.15 1.89
N TYR A 16 -19.92 7.26 0.84
CA TYR A 16 -18.58 7.85 0.90
C TYR A 16 -18.45 9.02 -0.09
N SER A 17 -18.16 10.22 0.41
CA SER A 17 -17.97 11.40 -0.44
C SER A 17 -16.67 11.35 -1.26
N HIS A 18 -15.71 10.52 -0.87
CA HIS A 18 -14.44 10.29 -1.56
C HIS A 18 -14.21 8.79 -1.71
N CYS A 19 -13.23 8.38 -2.51
CA CYS A 19 -12.94 6.95 -2.66
C CYS A 19 -12.44 6.37 -1.32
N PRO A 20 -13.23 5.52 -0.65
CA PRO A 20 -12.90 4.98 0.66
C PRO A 20 -11.66 4.07 0.64
N TYR A 21 -11.40 3.46 -0.52
CA TYR A 21 -10.21 2.62 -0.76
C TYR A 21 -8.93 3.45 -0.90
N CYS A 22 -9.02 4.69 -1.38
CA CYS A 22 -7.88 5.60 -1.47
C CYS A 22 -7.69 6.41 -0.18
N SER A 23 -8.78 6.72 0.52
CA SER A 23 -8.72 7.41 1.82
C SER A 23 -8.42 6.47 2.99
N GLY A 24 -8.48 5.15 2.78
CA GLY A 24 -8.29 4.15 3.83
C GLY A 24 -9.48 4.04 4.79
N GLU A 25 -10.65 4.57 4.42
CA GLU A 25 -11.89 4.51 5.21
C GLU A 25 -12.63 3.17 5.03
N LEU A 26 -12.40 2.49 3.90
CA LEU A 26 -12.71 1.08 3.77
C LEU A 26 -11.40 0.32 3.75
N GLU A 27 -11.30 -0.64 4.64
CA GLU A 27 -10.45 -1.81 4.46
C GLU A 27 -10.90 -2.48 3.15
N ASP A 28 -10.25 -2.15 2.03
CA ASP A 28 -9.90 -3.26 1.14
C ASP A 28 -9.13 -4.21 2.05
N ASP A 29 -9.32 -5.53 1.94
CA ASP A 29 -8.41 -6.53 2.50
C ASP A 29 -6.95 -6.16 2.12
N ILE A 30 -6.34 -5.25 2.87
CA ILE A 30 -4.92 -5.07 2.95
C ILE A 30 -4.53 -6.17 3.95
N GLY A 31 -4.76 -7.43 3.53
CA GLY A 31 -4.26 -8.58 4.26
C GLY A 31 -2.79 -8.32 4.53
N GLU A 32 -2.39 -8.47 5.78
CA GLU A 32 -1.02 -8.41 6.30
C GLU A 32 0.00 -7.84 5.29
N ARG A 33 -0.02 -6.51 5.06
CA ARG A 33 0.96 -5.92 4.15
C ARG A 33 2.29 -5.81 4.86
N TYR A 34 3.23 -6.65 4.48
CA TYR A 34 4.61 -6.53 4.88
C TYR A 34 5.18 -5.18 4.46
N PHE A 35 5.84 -4.50 5.38
CA PHE A 35 6.51 -3.23 5.11
C PHE A 35 7.98 -3.32 5.48
N LYS A 36 8.80 -2.56 4.77
CA LYS A 36 10.22 -2.39 5.10
C LYS A 36 10.56 -0.90 5.13
N ASN A 37 11.43 -0.50 6.03
CA ASN A 37 11.93 0.86 6.07
C ASN A 37 13.05 1.02 5.06
N CYS A 38 12.95 2.07 4.25
CA CYS A 38 13.96 2.39 3.28
C CYS A 38 15.23 2.88 3.99
N PRO A 39 16.38 2.20 3.84
CA PRO A 39 17.64 2.64 4.45
C PRO A 39 18.15 3.95 3.85
N ASN A 40 17.67 4.33 2.65
CA ASN A 40 18.09 5.53 1.96
C ASN A 40 17.36 6.79 2.44
N CYS A 41 16.05 6.71 2.70
CA CYS A 41 15.22 7.89 3.03
C CYS A 41 14.37 7.74 4.30
N GLY A 42 14.36 6.57 4.94
CA GLY A 42 13.47 6.26 6.06
C GLY A 42 11.99 6.16 5.69
N GLY A 43 11.66 6.17 4.39
CA GLY A 43 10.29 5.99 3.90
C GLY A 43 9.87 4.52 3.91
N ILE A 44 8.60 4.26 3.63
CA ILE A 44 8.05 2.90 3.57
C ILE A 44 8.37 2.28 2.20
N MET A 45 8.78 1.02 2.22
CA MET A 45 8.94 0.15 1.07
C MET A 45 7.92 -0.96 1.13
N TYR A 46 7.41 -1.35 -0.04
CA TYR A 46 6.46 -2.44 -0.21
C TYR A 46 7.11 -3.54 -1.04
N TRP A 47 6.65 -4.77 -0.82
CA TRP A 47 7.09 -5.93 -1.59
C TRP A 47 6.38 -5.95 -2.95
N GLU A 48 7.17 -5.90 -4.04
CA GLU A 48 6.69 -5.89 -5.42
C GLU A 48 6.75 -7.29 -6.08
N GLY A 49 7.06 -8.34 -5.30
CA GLY A 49 7.08 -9.74 -5.75
C GLY A 49 8.47 -10.33 -5.97
N ASP A 50 9.46 -9.50 -6.32
CA ASP A 50 10.88 -9.89 -6.45
C ASP A 50 11.85 -8.94 -5.75
N CYS A 51 11.37 -7.77 -5.33
CA CYS A 51 12.15 -6.78 -4.61
C CYS A 51 11.25 -5.88 -3.74
N TRP A 52 11.88 -5.23 -2.77
CA TRP A 52 11.28 -4.16 -1.98
C TRP A 52 11.44 -2.84 -2.72
N GLY A 53 10.34 -2.22 -3.11
CA GLY A 53 10.31 -0.93 -3.79
C GLY A 53 9.96 0.21 -2.83
N CYS A 54 10.83 1.21 -2.72
CA CYS A 54 10.51 2.43 -1.97
C CYS A 54 9.71 3.41 -2.84
N THR A 55 8.47 3.67 -2.46
CA THR A 55 7.60 4.65 -3.15
C THR A 55 8.05 6.10 -2.96
N ASN A 56 8.84 6.38 -1.92
CA ASN A 56 9.28 7.74 -1.59
C ASN A 56 10.55 8.18 -2.34
N CYS A 57 11.50 7.26 -2.58
CA CYS A 57 12.78 7.61 -3.24
C CYS A 57 13.15 6.73 -4.43
N GLY A 58 12.34 5.73 -4.77
CA GLY A 58 12.62 4.79 -5.87
C GLY A 58 13.80 3.86 -5.61
N HIS A 59 14.25 3.73 -4.37
CA HIS A 59 15.26 2.74 -4.00
C HIS A 59 14.64 1.34 -4.00
N GLU A 60 15.37 0.36 -4.54
CA GLU A 60 14.93 -1.03 -4.66
C GLU A 60 15.91 -1.95 -3.92
N ILE A 61 15.39 -2.88 -3.13
CA ILE A 61 16.19 -3.90 -2.42
C ILE A 61 15.75 -5.27 -2.90
N PHE A 62 16.67 -6.00 -3.53
CA PHE A 62 16.46 -7.40 -3.91
C PHE A 62 16.77 -8.30 -2.71
N SER A 63 15.78 -8.51 -1.85
CA SER A 63 15.79 -9.49 -0.76
C SER A 63 14.49 -10.30 -0.78
N ASP A 64 14.27 -11.18 0.20
CA ASP A 64 13.06 -12.02 0.26
C ASP A 64 11.88 -11.25 0.88
N GLU A 65 10.64 -11.73 0.66
CA GLU A 65 9.41 -11.20 1.26
C GLU A 65 9.41 -11.25 2.80
N ASP A 66 10.12 -12.23 3.38
CA ASP A 66 10.27 -12.40 4.83
C ASP A 66 11.23 -11.37 5.45
N ASP A 67 12.04 -10.69 4.63
CA ASP A 67 12.94 -9.62 5.06
C ASP A 67 12.17 -8.29 5.19
N ASN A 68 11.14 -8.29 6.04
CA ASN A 68 10.31 -7.14 6.37
C ASN A 68 10.61 -6.60 7.78
N ASP A 69 10.33 -5.32 8.00
CA ASP A 69 10.48 -4.67 9.32
C ASP A 69 9.21 -4.78 10.17
N GLY A 70 8.15 -5.34 9.59
CA GLY A 70 6.90 -5.64 10.26
C GLY A 70 5.75 -5.80 9.28
N ILE A 71 4.58 -6.03 9.87
CA ILE A 71 3.32 -6.18 9.18
C ILE A 71 2.45 -4.99 9.60
N ILE A 72 1.85 -4.31 8.62
CA ILE A 72 0.80 -3.34 8.91
C ILE A 72 -0.48 -4.14 9.12
N GLU A 73 -0.81 -4.41 10.38
CA GLU A 73 -2.13 -4.91 10.78
C GLU A 73 -3.13 -3.73 10.75
N GLY A 74 -4.25 -3.93 10.04
CA GLY A 74 -5.36 -2.98 9.98
C GLY A 74 -6.11 -2.85 11.31
#